data_AF-A0A2E4M5Y3-F1
#
_entry.id   AF-A0A2E4M5Y3-F1
#
_cell.length_a   1.000
_cell.length_b   1.000
_cell.length_c   1.000
_cell.angle_alpha   90.00
_cell.angle_beta   90.00
_cell.angle_gamma   90.00
#
_symmetry.space_group_name_H-M   'P 1'
#
loop_
_entity.id
_entity.type
_entity.pdbx_description
1 polymer ?
#
loop_
_entity_poly.entity_id
_entity_poly.type
_entity_poly.pdbx_seq_one_letter_code
_entity_poly.pdbx_strand_id
1 'polypeptide(L)'
;TQSGWWQRGLNIHHKSNRFASYIRAFRKELLSLAHAAGYEHPQQITSSDIEVCTGVNTFTTLEESLGYKCDQLDITSMADLTQLD
;
A
#
# COMPACT_ATOMS: atom_id res chain seq x y z
N THR A 1 18.14 4.91 -15.67
CA THR A 1 19.06 4.38 -16.70
C THR A 1 18.43 4.54 -18.08
N GLN A 2 19.02 5.38 -18.96
CA GLN A 2 18.41 5.77 -20.24
C GLN A 2 19.02 5.08 -21.48
N SER A 3 20.00 4.19 -21.32
CA SER A 3 20.63 3.56 -22.48
C SER A 3 19.70 2.53 -23.14
N GLY A 4 19.53 2.63 -24.46
CA GLY A 4 18.68 1.73 -25.23
C GLY A 4 19.05 0.25 -25.11
N TRP A 5 20.35 -0.09 -24.93
CA TRP A 5 20.81 -1.48 -24.77
C TRP A 5 20.09 -2.22 -23.65
N TRP A 6 19.94 -1.58 -22.47
CA TRP A 6 19.29 -2.15 -21.29
C TRP A 6 17.75 -2.15 -21.38
N GLN A 7 17.16 -1.35 -22.27
CA GLN A 7 15.71 -1.24 -22.44
C GLN A 7 15.15 -2.21 -23.48
N ARG A 8 15.98 -2.85 -24.32
CA ARG A 8 15.54 -3.77 -25.40
C ARG A 8 14.71 -4.97 -24.93
N GLY A 9 14.79 -5.37 -23.66
CA GLY A 9 13.94 -6.41 -23.07
C GLY A 9 12.54 -5.92 -22.65
N LEU A 10 12.24 -4.63 -22.79
CA LEU A 10 11.00 -4.01 -22.33
C LEU A 10 9.97 -3.93 -23.47
N ASN A 11 9.12 -4.95 -23.59
CA ASN A 11 7.93 -4.85 -24.44
C ASN A 11 6.80 -4.10 -23.70
N ILE A 12 6.43 -2.93 -24.22
CA ILE A 12 5.47 -2.02 -23.60
C ILE A 12 4.09 -2.65 -23.49
N HIS A 13 3.56 -3.23 -24.58
CA HIS A 13 2.22 -3.81 -24.61
C HIS A 13 2.04 -4.98 -23.62
N HIS A 14 3.04 -5.85 -23.51
CA HIS A 14 2.97 -6.96 -22.56
C HIS A 14 3.09 -6.49 -21.10
N LYS A 15 3.98 -5.53 -20.83
CA LYS A 15 4.19 -5.02 -19.47
C LYS A 15 3.04 -4.14 -18.98
N SER A 16 2.44 -3.33 -19.86
CA SER A 16 1.26 -2.54 -19.51
C SER A 16 0.10 -3.44 -19.06
N ASN A 17 -0.18 -4.50 -19.83
CA ASN A 17 -1.23 -5.46 -19.49
C ASN A 17 -0.93 -6.20 -18.18
N ARG A 18 0.31 -6.66 -18.00
CA ARG A 18 0.72 -7.33 -16.77
C ARG A 18 0.59 -6.42 -15.55
N PHE A 19 1.00 -5.17 -15.68
CA PHE A 19 0.88 -4.18 -14.61
C PHE A 19 -0.58 -3.88 -14.27
N ALA A 20 -1.45 -3.71 -15.28
CA ALA A 20 -2.87 -3.50 -15.07
C ALA A 20 -3.52 -4.66 -14.29
N SER A 21 -3.18 -5.91 -14.63
CA SER A 21 -3.64 -7.09 -13.91
C SER A 21 -3.11 -7.15 -12.48
N TYR A 22 -1.83 -6.84 -12.27
CA TYR A 22 -1.23 -6.76 -10.94
C TYR A 22 -1.93 -5.73 -10.06
N ILE A 23 -2.14 -4.51 -10.56
CA ILE A 23 -2.81 -3.43 -9.80
C ILE A 23 -4.26 -3.80 -9.46
N ARG A 24 -4.99 -4.47 -10.36
CA ARG A 24 -6.35 -4.96 -10.05
C ARG A 24 -6.36 -5.95 -8.90
N ALA A 25 -5.46 -6.94 -8.93
CA ALA A 25 -5.35 -7.92 -7.85
C ALA A 25 -4.91 -7.23 -6.55
N PHE A 26 -3.88 -6.40 -6.61
CA PHE A 26 -3.35 -5.67 -5.46
C PHE A 26 -4.42 -4.83 -4.75
N ARG A 27 -5.26 -4.10 -5.51
CA ARG A 27 -6.37 -3.32 -4.92
C ARG A 27 -7.35 -4.18 -4.13
N LYS A 28 -7.69 -5.36 -4.66
CA LYS A 28 -8.57 -6.31 -3.97
C LYS A 28 -7.93 -6.82 -2.68
N GLU A 29 -6.66 -7.23 -2.74
CA GLU A 29 -5.94 -7.76 -1.57
C GLU A 29 -5.65 -6.68 -0.51
N LEU A 30 -5.39 -5.45 -0.93
CA LEU A 30 -5.19 -4.33 0.00
C LEU A 30 -6.49 -3.99 0.74
N LEU A 31 -7.62 -4.01 0.05
CA LEU A 31 -8.93 -3.79 0.67
C LEU A 31 -9.30 -4.92 1.64
N SER A 32 -9.05 -6.19 1.27
CA SER A 32 -9.31 -7.31 2.17
C SER A 32 -8.41 -7.27 3.41
N LEU A 33 -7.15 -6.84 3.27
CA LEU A 33 -6.23 -6.62 4.38
C LEU A 33 -6.74 -5.52 5.33
N ALA A 34 -7.22 -4.40 4.78
CA ALA A 34 -7.79 -3.32 5.59
C ALA A 34 -9.00 -3.82 6.41
N HIS A 35 -9.93 -4.53 5.78
CA HIS A 35 -11.07 -5.13 6.48
C HIS A 35 -10.66 -6.16 7.53
N ALA A 36 -9.63 -6.97 7.26
CA ALA A 36 -9.10 -7.93 8.23
C ALA A 36 -8.47 -7.24 9.45
N ALA A 37 -7.90 -6.05 9.27
CA ALA A 37 -7.39 -5.20 10.34
C ALA A 37 -8.50 -4.42 11.08
N GLY A 38 -9.76 -4.50 10.62
CA GLY A 38 -10.90 -3.79 11.21
C GLY A 38 -11.15 -2.40 10.65
N TYR A 39 -10.49 -2.04 9.54
CA TYR A 39 -10.66 -0.76 8.86
C TYR A 39 -11.49 -0.90 7.58
N GLU A 40 -12.27 0.12 7.26
CA GLU A 40 -13.05 0.16 6.01
C GLU A 40 -12.18 0.61 4.83
N HIS A 41 -11.22 1.50 5.07
CA HIS A 41 -10.34 2.04 4.03
C HIS A 41 -8.86 1.89 4.41
N PRO A 42 -7.97 1.48 3.46
CA PRO A 42 -6.54 1.28 3.74
C PRO A 42 -5.81 2.51 4.29
N GLN A 43 -6.30 3.72 4.01
CA GLN A 43 -5.71 4.96 4.54
C GLN A 43 -5.94 5.15 6.05
N GLN A 44 -6.85 4.39 6.65
CA GLN A 44 -7.05 4.40 8.11
C GLN A 44 -5.93 3.67 8.85
N ILE A 45 -5.11 2.87 8.15
CA ILE A 45 -3.94 2.21 8.74
C ILE A 45 -2.92 3.26 9.11
N THR A 46 -2.58 3.30 10.39
CA THR A 46 -1.61 4.24 10.97
C THR A 46 -0.24 3.59 11.19
N SER A 47 0.78 4.42 11.41
CA SER A 47 2.14 4.00 11.74
C SER A 47 2.24 3.18 13.03
N SER A 48 1.28 3.32 13.94
CA SER A 48 1.17 2.54 15.17
C SER A 48 0.61 1.13 14.96
N ASP A 49 -0.12 0.89 13.87
CA ASP A 49 -0.72 -0.41 13.57
C ASP A 49 0.28 -1.42 12.98
N ILE A 50 1.47 -0.95 12.59
CA ILE A 50 2.48 -1.76 11.90
C ILE A 50 3.68 -1.97 12.82
N GLU A 51 3.93 -3.22 13.17
CA GLU A 51 5.13 -3.64 13.90
C GLU A 51 6.17 -4.22 12.95
N VAL A 52 7.44 -3.84 13.14
CA VAL A 52 8.57 -4.34 12.37
C VAL A 52 9.58 -4.97 13.32
N CYS A 53 10.13 -6.12 12.91
CA CYS A 53 11.23 -6.77 13.62
C CYS A 53 12.51 -5.95 13.41
N THR A 54 12.98 -5.30 14.48
CA THR A 54 14.16 -4.43 14.46
C THR A 54 15.40 -5.06 15.09
N GLY A 55 15.24 -6.23 15.71
CA GLY A 55 16.34 -6.97 16.32
C GLY A 55 15.96 -8.41 16.63
N VAL A 56 16.81 -9.12 17.36
CA VAL A 56 16.51 -10.49 17.81
C VAL A 56 15.37 -10.44 18.82
N ASN A 57 14.21 -10.96 18.43
CA ASN A 57 12.96 -10.94 19.23
C ASN A 57 12.55 -9.53 19.71
N THR A 58 12.92 -8.49 18.97
CA THR A 58 12.54 -7.11 19.29
C THR A 58 11.64 -6.60 18.18
N PHE A 59 10.43 -6.18 18.56
CA PHE A 59 9.45 -5.57 17.68
C PHE A 59 9.24 -4.14 18.15
N THR A 60 9.23 -3.22 17.19
CA THR A 60 8.96 -1.81 17.42
C THR A 60 7.96 -1.37 16.37
N THR A 61 7.10 -0.42 16.73
CA THR A 61 6.17 0.13 15.76
C THR A 61 6.92 0.91 14.68
N LEU A 62 6.28 1.05 13.52
CA LEU A 62 6.83 1.80 12.40
C LEU A 62 6.95 3.29 12.76
N GLU A 63 6.07 3.78 13.63
CA GLU A 63 6.12 5.12 14.23
C GLU A 63 7.41 5.35 15.04
N GLU A 64 7.75 4.44 15.95
CA GLU A 64 8.96 4.55 16.78
C GLU A 64 10.24 4.43 15.95
N SER A 65 10.24 3.53 14.97
CA SER A 65 11.41 3.25 14.14
C SER A 65 11.71 4.38 13.13
N LEU A 66 10.68 4.96 12.51
CA LEU A 66 10.83 5.99 11.49
C LEU A 66 10.56 7.41 11.99
N GLY A 67 10.00 7.58 13.19
CA GLY A 67 9.64 8.88 13.77
C GLY A 67 8.53 9.62 13.01
N TYR A 68 7.74 8.90 12.22
CA TYR A 68 6.68 9.47 11.39
C TYR A 68 5.31 9.00 11.88
N LYS A 69 4.44 9.97 12.16
CA LYS A 69 3.07 9.75 12.61
C LYS A 69 2.08 10.20 11.54
N CYS A 70 1.19 9.30 11.15
CA CYS A 70 0.04 9.65 10.32
C CYS A 70 -1.08 10.23 11.16
N ASP A 71 -1.77 11.25 10.63
CA ASP A 71 -3.03 11.70 11.21
C ASP A 71 -4.11 10.63 11.03
N GLN A 72 -4.90 10.39 12.07
CA GLN A 72 -5.98 9.41 12.03
C GLN A 72 -7.17 9.98 11.25
N LEU A 73 -7.77 9.14 10.41
CA LEU A 73 -8.93 9.50 9.59
C LEU A 73 -10.17 8.73 10.04
N ASP A 74 -11.21 9.48 10.36
CA ASP A 74 -12.51 8.94 10.78
C ASP A 74 -13.38 8.67 9.54
N ILE A 75 -13.11 7.56 8.85
CA ILE A 75 -13.93 7.08 7.75
C ILE A 75 -14.88 6.01 8.29
N THR A 76 -16.19 6.25 8.16
CA THR A 76 -17.22 5.30 8.61
C THR A 76 -17.61 4.32 7.51
N SER A 77 -17.66 4.78 6.25
CA SER A 77 -17.98 3.91 5.12
C SER A 77 -17.23 4.32 3.85
N MET A 78 -17.06 3.35 2.93
CA MET A 78 -16.53 3.62 1.59
C MET A 78 -17.40 4.57 0.76
N ALA A 79 -18.68 4.75 1.11
CA ALA A 79 -19.58 5.68 0.43
C ALA A 79 -19.29 7.16 0.75
N ASP A 80 -18.63 7.43 1.88
CA ASP A 80 -18.26 8.77 2.31
C ASP A 80 -17.05 9.31 1.52
N LEU A 81 -16.38 8.45 0.75
CA LEU A 81 -15.25 8.82 -0.11
C LEU A 81 -15.79 9.47 -1.39
N THR A 82 -15.51 10.76 -1.55
CA THR A 82 -15.82 11.50 -2.77
C THR A 82 -15.09 10.87 -3.96
N GLN A 83 -15.83 10.55 -5.02
CA GLN A 83 -15.20 10.21 -6.30
C GLN A 83 -14.50 11.47 -6.83
N LEU A 84 -13.21 11.34 -7.16
CA LEU A 84 -12.51 12.38 -7.90
C LEU A 84 -13.03 12.33 -9.35
N ASP A 85 -13.62 13.45 -9.79
CA ASP A 85 -14.10 13.67 -11.16
C ASP A 85 -12.99 13.51 -12.21
#